data_AF-A0A9P0QGE9-F1
#
_entry.id   AF-A0A9P0QGE9-F1
#
_cell.length_a   1.000
_cell.length_b   1.000
_cell.length_c   1.000
_cell.angle_alpha   90.00
_cell.angle_beta   90.00
_cell.angle_gamma   90.00
#
_symmetry.space_group_name_H-M   'P 1'
#
loop_
_entity.id
_entity.type
_entity.pdbx_description
1 polymer ?
#
loop_
_entity_poly.entity_id
_entity_poly.type
_entity_poly.pdbx_seq_one_letter_code
_entity_poly.pdbx_strand_id
1 'polypeptide(L)'
;MKPSKLQDHLRRCHPDRTDKDLKYFQTLKDKLQKRPTLDRMFASTSQRNDDGLRASYNISLLIAKSGKPHTIGEKLILPAVEEVLETVLHKPASDFIKRIPLSSNTVERRIDAMSSDIESFLCN
;
A
#
# COMPACT_ATOMS: atom_id res chain seq x y z
N MET A 1 -28.18 5.64 -14.29
CA MET A 1 -29.56 5.23 -14.67
C MET A 1 -30.28 6.42 -15.30
N LYS A 2 -31.21 6.19 -16.23
CA LYS A 2 -32.12 7.25 -16.73
C LYS A 2 -33.10 7.65 -15.60
N PRO A 3 -33.54 8.92 -15.50
CA PRO A 3 -34.42 9.38 -14.42
C PRO A 3 -35.72 8.57 -14.26
N SER A 4 -36.38 8.23 -15.37
CA SER A 4 -37.60 7.39 -15.38
C SER A 4 -37.36 6.02 -14.75
N LYS A 5 -36.27 5.36 -15.13
CA LYS A 5 -35.90 4.04 -14.58
C LYS A 5 -35.56 4.10 -13.09
N LEU A 6 -34.98 5.21 -12.62
CA LEU A 6 -34.68 5.40 -11.20
C LEU A 6 -35.97 5.56 -10.38
N GLN A 7 -36.93 6.33 -10.90
CA GLN A 7 -38.23 6.51 -10.27
C GLN A 7 -39.02 5.19 -10.19
N ASP A 8 -39.04 4.41 -11.27
CA ASP A 8 -39.68 3.10 -11.29
C ASP A 8 -39.02 2.12 -10.31
N HIS A 9 -37.69 2.11 -10.25
CA HIS A 9 -36.94 1.30 -9.28
C HIS A 9 -37.28 1.69 -7.84
N LEU A 10 -37.35 2.99 -7.53
CA LEU A 10 -37.72 3.47 -6.20
C LEU A 10 -39.14 3.00 -5.83
N ARG A 11 -40.11 3.14 -6.74
CA ARG A 11 -41.50 2.71 -6.50
C ARG A 11 -41.63 1.20 -6.29
N ARG A 12 -40.85 0.39 -7.04
CA ARG A 12 -40.99 -1.06 -7.04
C ARG A 12 -40.17 -1.75 -5.96
N CYS A 13 -38.97 -1.24 -5.66
CA CYS A 13 -38.04 -1.86 -4.72
C CYS A 13 -38.01 -1.19 -3.35
N HIS A 14 -38.39 0.10 -3.26
CA HIS A 14 -38.38 0.89 -2.02
C HIS A 14 -39.65 1.74 -1.87
N PRO A 15 -40.84 1.12 -1.88
CA PRO A 15 -42.11 1.85 -1.83
C PRO A 15 -42.22 2.77 -0.60
N ASP A 16 -41.63 2.37 0.53
CA ASP A 16 -41.53 3.13 1.79
C ASP A 16 -40.72 4.44 1.68
N ARG A 17 -39.97 4.63 0.59
CA ARG A 17 -39.07 5.77 0.37
C ARG A 17 -39.49 6.68 -0.77
N THR A 18 -40.63 6.41 -1.39
CA THR A 18 -41.14 7.16 -2.55
C THR A 18 -41.51 8.61 -2.22
N ASP A 19 -41.98 8.85 -1.00
CA ASP A 19 -42.43 10.17 -0.53
C ASP A 19 -41.33 10.96 0.20
N LYS A 20 -40.07 10.48 0.19
CA LYS A 20 -38.97 11.16 0.87
C LYS A 20 -38.47 12.35 0.08
N ASP A 21 -38.06 13.40 0.77
CA ASP A 21 -37.59 14.64 0.18
C ASP A 21 -36.13 14.55 -0.32
N LEU A 22 -35.69 15.56 -1.08
CA LEU A 22 -34.31 15.63 -1.58
C LEU A 22 -33.28 15.59 -0.44
N LYS A 23 -33.60 16.22 0.70
CA LYS A 23 -32.70 16.30 1.86
C LYS A 23 -32.44 14.92 2.46
N TYR A 24 -33.45 14.05 2.52
CA TYR A 24 -33.29 12.65 2.91
C TYR A 24 -32.26 11.93 2.04
N PHE A 25 -32.38 12.04 0.71
CA PHE A 25 -31.46 11.38 -0.22
C PHE A 25 -30.04 11.96 -0.19
N GLN A 26 -29.91 13.28 -0.02
CA GLN A 26 -28.60 13.91 0.17
C GLN A 26 -27.93 13.42 1.44
N THR A 27 -28.67 13.33 2.55
CA THR A 27 -28.17 12.76 3.80
C THR A 27 -27.77 11.29 3.65
N LEU A 28 -28.55 10.51 2.89
CA LEU A 28 -28.25 9.10 2.62
C LEU A 28 -26.98 8.94 1.77
N LYS A 29 -26.80 9.78 0.75
CA LYS A 29 -25.57 9.84 -0.07
C LYS A 29 -24.37 10.17 0.81
N ASP A 30 -24.47 11.18 1.66
CA ASP A 30 -23.36 11.59 2.54
C ASP A 30 -23.00 10.46 3.53
N LYS A 31 -23.99 9.74 4.06
CA LYS A 31 -23.77 8.55 4.89
C LYS A 31 -23.05 7.43 4.12
N LEU A 32 -23.44 7.18 2.87
CA LEU A 32 -22.79 6.18 2.02
C LEU A 32 -21.35 6.56 1.66
N GLN A 33 -21.09 7.84 1.36
CA GLN A 33 -19.73 8.33 1.06
C GLN A 33 -18.81 8.31 2.28
N LYS A 34 -19.37 8.54 3.48
CA LYS A 34 -18.62 8.46 4.74
C LYS A 34 -18.50 7.05 5.28
N ARG A 35 -19.22 6.07 4.73
CA ARG A 35 -19.14 4.67 5.13
C ARG A 35 -17.72 4.17 4.85
N PRO A 36 -17.03 3.54 5.83
CA PRO A 36 -15.74 2.97 5.57
C PRO A 36 -15.90 1.80 4.59
N THR A 37 -15.28 1.94 3.42
CA THR A 37 -15.17 0.88 2.42
C THR A 37 -13.96 0.01 2.75
N LEU A 38 -13.95 -1.24 2.27
CA LEU A 38 -12.83 -2.16 2.49
C LEU A 38 -11.51 -1.53 2.00
N ASP A 39 -11.50 -0.92 0.82
CA ASP A 39 -10.33 -0.23 0.29
C ASP A 39 -9.83 0.88 1.21
N ARG A 40 -10.74 1.69 1.77
CA ARG A 40 -10.39 2.81 2.66
C ARG A 40 -9.91 2.33 4.02
N MET A 41 -10.36 1.17 4.49
CA MET A 41 -9.87 0.56 5.73
C MET A 41 -8.42 0.06 5.58
N PHE A 42 -8.04 -0.43 4.41
CA PHE A 42 -6.69 -0.95 4.15
C PHE A 42 -5.74 0.06 3.49
N ALA A 43 -6.24 1.21 3.01
CA ALA A 43 -5.44 2.20 2.29
C ALA A 43 -4.17 2.64 3.04
N SER A 44 -4.26 2.88 4.35
CA SER A 44 -3.10 3.31 5.15
C SER A 44 -2.08 2.18 5.36
N THR A 45 -2.53 0.94 5.45
CA THR A 45 -1.67 -0.25 5.54
C THR A 45 -1.02 -0.55 4.18
N SER A 46 -1.77 -0.43 3.08
CA SER A 46 -1.26 -0.59 1.72
C SER A 46 -0.15 0.41 1.44
N GLN A 47 -0.39 1.70 1.69
CA GLN A 47 0.60 2.75 1.46
C GLN A 47 1.88 2.52 2.26
N ARG A 48 1.77 2.13 3.54
CA ARG A 48 2.94 1.82 4.38
C ARG A 48 3.72 0.59 3.91
N ASN A 49 3.04 -0.39 3.33
CA ASN A 49 3.68 -1.57 2.75
C ASN A 49 4.39 -1.21 1.44
N ASP A 50 3.81 -0.32 0.63
CA ASP A 50 4.41 0.19 -0.61
C ASP A 50 5.70 0.96 -0.32
N ASP A 51 5.71 1.80 0.72
CA ASP A 51 6.90 2.53 1.15
C ASP A 51 8.03 1.60 1.61
N GLY A 52 7.68 0.56 2.39
CA GLY A 52 8.63 -0.44 2.84
C GLY A 52 9.23 -1.25 1.68
N LEU A 53 8.41 -1.66 0.72
CA LEU A 53 8.86 -2.34 -0.49
C LEU A 53 9.79 -1.47 -1.33
N ARG A 54 9.43 -0.19 -1.52
CA ARG A 54 10.26 0.79 -2.24
C ARG A 54 11.61 0.99 -1.57
N ALA A 55 11.64 1.19 -0.25
CA ALA A 55 12.88 1.29 0.52
C ALA A 55 13.75 0.05 0.31
N SER A 56 13.12 -1.13 0.27
CA SER A 56 13.81 -2.39 0.12
C SER A 56 14.45 -2.59 -1.26
N TYR A 57 13.80 -2.17 -2.35
CA TYR A 57 14.43 -2.10 -3.68
C TYR A 57 15.62 -1.14 -3.71
N ASN A 58 15.46 0.06 -3.14
CA ASN A 58 16.52 1.06 -3.12
C ASN A 58 17.75 0.58 -2.34
N ILE A 59 17.55 -0.08 -1.20
CA ILE A 59 18.64 -0.66 -0.41
C ILE A 59 19.31 -1.81 -1.17
N SER A 60 18.55 -2.71 -1.80
CA SER A 60 19.12 -3.76 -2.65
C SER A 60 19.99 -3.19 -3.78
N LEU A 61 19.56 -2.09 -4.41
CA LEU A 61 20.36 -1.38 -5.41
C LEU A 61 21.67 -0.82 -4.83
N LEU A 62 21.64 -0.26 -3.62
CA LEU A 62 22.84 0.22 -2.94
C LEU A 62 23.82 -0.92 -2.60
N ILE A 63 23.31 -2.07 -2.18
CA ILE A 63 24.11 -3.29 -1.92
C ILE A 63 24.83 -3.72 -3.20
N ALA A 64 24.09 -3.83 -4.32
CA ALA A 64 24.66 -4.19 -5.61
C ALA A 64 25.72 -3.19 -6.08
N LYS A 65 25.41 -1.89 -6.04
CA LYS A 65 26.34 -0.82 -6.45
C LYS A 65 27.63 -0.78 -5.62
N SER A 66 27.55 -1.15 -4.36
CA SER A 66 28.70 -1.19 -3.45
C SER A 66 29.46 -2.52 -3.45
N GLY A 67 29.01 -3.50 -4.26
CA GLY A 67 29.64 -4.81 -4.35
C GLY A 67 29.60 -5.61 -3.04
N LYS A 68 28.60 -5.36 -2.19
CA LYS A 68 28.46 -6.02 -0.88
C LYS A 68 27.67 -7.33 -1.00
N PRO A 69 27.94 -8.33 -0.13
CA PRO A 69 27.19 -9.57 -0.15
C PRO A 69 25.71 -9.32 0.23
N HIS A 70 24.79 -10.10 -0.34
CA HIS A 70 23.35 -9.96 -0.09
C HIS A 70 22.98 -10.07 1.41
N THR A 71 23.75 -10.87 2.16
CA THR A 71 23.59 -11.05 3.61
C THR A 71 23.84 -9.77 4.44
N ILE A 72 24.40 -8.71 3.86
CA ILE A 72 24.61 -7.44 4.58
C ILE A 72 23.29 -6.79 5.01
N GLY A 73 22.21 -7.05 4.26
CA GLY A 73 20.87 -6.56 4.56
C GLY A 73 20.40 -6.99 5.95
N GLU A 74 20.40 -8.30 6.21
CA GLU A 74 20.00 -8.87 7.49
C GLU A 74 21.07 -8.74 8.59
N LYS A 75 22.37 -8.80 8.25
CA LYS A 75 23.45 -8.80 9.25
C LYS A 75 23.81 -7.43 9.81
N LEU A 76 23.57 -6.36 9.07
CA LEU A 76 24.02 -5.02 9.45
C LEU A 76 22.96 -3.95 9.22
N ILE A 77 22.32 -3.92 8.04
CA ILE A 77 21.43 -2.82 7.69
C ILE A 77 20.16 -2.84 8.55
N LEU A 78 19.52 -4.01 8.71
CA LEU A 78 18.34 -4.12 9.57
C LEU A 78 18.64 -3.76 11.04
N PRO A 79 19.71 -4.29 11.67
CA PRO A 79 20.13 -3.84 13.01
C PRO A 79 20.42 -2.33 13.11
N ALA A 80 21.05 -1.74 12.10
CA ALA A 80 21.34 -0.30 12.11
C ALA A 80 20.05 0.54 12.00
N VAL A 81 19.09 0.10 11.20
CA VAL A 81 17.77 0.75 11.12
C VAL A 81 17.02 0.61 12.44
N GLU A 82 17.08 -0.56 13.07
CA GLU A 82 16.50 -0.81 14.40
C GLU A 82 17.04 0.21 15.43
N GLU A 83 18.36 0.30 15.55
CA GLU A 83 19.02 1.21 16.48
C GLU A 83 18.58 2.66 16.29
N VAL A 84 18.52 3.15 15.05
CA VAL A 84 18.10 4.52 14.74
C VAL A 84 16.62 4.75 15.10
N LEU A 85 15.74 3.78 14.82
CA LEU A 85 14.32 3.88 15.13
C LEU A 85 14.08 3.97 16.65
N GLU A 86 14.79 3.15 17.43
CA GLU A 86 14.61 3.08 18.88
C GLU A 86 15.28 4.25 19.61
N THR A 87 16.51 4.61 19.22
CA THR A 87 17.30 5.63 19.94
C THR A 87 17.05 7.05 19.48
N VAL A 88 16.95 7.29 18.17
CA VAL A 88 16.83 8.66 17.63
C VAL A 88 15.37 9.05 17.47
N LEU A 89 14.54 8.15 16.95
CA LEU A 89 13.13 8.45 16.68
C LEU A 89 12.18 8.03 17.80
N HIS A 90 12.67 7.25 18.78
CA HIS A 90 11.86 6.70 19.88
C HIS A 90 10.58 6.01 19.38
N LYS A 91 10.70 5.24 18.30
CA LYS A 91 9.61 4.48 17.69
C LYS A 91 9.88 2.98 17.79
N PRO A 92 8.83 2.16 18.00
CA PRO A 92 9.00 0.70 18.02
C PRO A 92 9.46 0.22 16.64
N ALA A 93 10.62 -0.44 16.57
CA ALA A 93 11.24 -0.81 15.29
C ALA A 93 10.57 -2.03 14.62
N SER A 94 9.97 -2.93 15.40
CA SER A 94 9.44 -4.21 14.95
C SER A 94 8.46 -4.12 13.78
N ASP A 95 7.58 -3.11 13.77
CA ASP A 95 6.61 -2.89 12.70
C ASP A 95 7.24 -2.31 11.42
N PHE A 96 8.35 -1.59 11.53
CA PHE A 96 9.05 -0.99 10.39
C PHE A 96 9.99 -1.99 9.73
N ILE A 97 10.75 -2.75 10.52
CA ILE A 97 11.69 -3.77 10.03
C ILE A 97 10.97 -4.83 9.20
N LYS A 98 9.80 -5.31 9.67
CA LYS A 98 8.99 -6.29 8.94
C LYS A 98 8.52 -5.80 7.57
N ARG A 99 8.40 -4.48 7.38
CA ARG A 99 7.95 -3.87 6.11
C ARG A 99 9.09 -3.70 5.11
N ILE A 100 10.34 -3.87 5.50
CA ILE A 100 11.51 -3.68 4.63
C ILE A 100 12.23 -5.05 4.48
N PRO A 101 11.74 -5.95 3.60
CA PRO A 101 12.28 -7.31 3.56
C PRO A 101 13.67 -7.33 2.94
N LEU A 102 14.71 -7.53 3.74
CA LEU A 102 16.13 -7.49 3.33
C LEU A 102 16.88 -8.81 3.60
N SER A 103 16.18 -9.94 3.64
CA SER A 103 16.85 -11.24 3.68
C SER A 103 17.71 -11.45 2.44
N SER A 104 18.75 -12.30 2.54
CA SER A 104 19.66 -12.57 1.43
C SER A 104 18.93 -12.90 0.12
N ASN A 105 17.95 -13.79 0.17
CA ASN A 105 17.16 -14.20 -1.00
C ASN A 105 16.29 -13.05 -1.55
N THR A 106 15.83 -12.14 -0.69
CA THR A 106 15.04 -11.00 -1.16
C THR A 106 15.92 -9.99 -1.87
N VAL A 107 17.10 -9.72 -1.33
CA VAL A 107 18.07 -8.82 -1.95
C VAL A 107 18.48 -9.34 -3.34
N GLU A 108 18.79 -10.63 -3.45
CA GLU A 108 19.08 -11.31 -4.71
C GLU A 108 17.95 -11.12 -5.73
N ARG A 109 16.72 -11.55 -5.38
CA ARG A 109 15.56 -11.47 -6.29
C ARG A 109 15.27 -10.06 -6.79
N ARG A 110 15.52 -9.03 -5.98
CA ARG A 110 15.32 -7.65 -6.40
C ARG A 110 16.39 -7.17 -7.36
N ILE A 111 17.65 -7.56 -7.12
CA ILE A 111 18.75 -7.27 -8.03
C ILE A 111 18.48 -7.93 -9.38
N ASP A 112 18.07 -9.20 -9.38
CA ASP A 112 17.70 -9.92 -10.60
C ASP A 112 16.53 -9.23 -11.32
N ALA A 113 15.47 -8.87 -10.59
CA ALA A 113 14.32 -8.17 -11.17
C ALA A 113 14.70 -6.84 -11.82
N MET A 114 15.55 -6.04 -11.17
CA MET A 114 16.07 -4.79 -11.74
C MET A 114 16.96 -5.05 -12.96
N SER A 115 17.78 -6.11 -12.93
CA SER A 115 18.62 -6.50 -14.07
C SER A 115 17.77 -6.89 -15.26
N SER A 116 16.75 -7.73 -15.06
CA SER A 116 15.84 -8.19 -16.10
C SER A 116 14.99 -7.04 -16.67
N ASP A 117 14.59 -6.07 -15.85
CA ASP A 117 13.88 -4.86 -16.32
C ASP A 117 14.76 -4.05 -17.29
N ILE A 118 16.01 -3.80 -16.92
CA ILE A 118 16.98 -3.10 -17.78
C ILE A 118 17.25 -3.89 -19.07
N GLU A 119 17.46 -5.20 -18.96
CA GLU A 119 17.65 -6.07 -20.12
C GLU A 119 16.44 -6.01 -21.07
N SER A 120 15.22 -6.07 -20.52
CA SER A 120 13.99 -5.98 -21.31
C SER A 120 13.83 -4.64 -22.01
N PHE A 121 14.34 -3.54 -21.43
CA PHE A 121 14.30 -2.21 -22.01
C PHE A 121 15.36 -2.00 -23.11
N LEU A 122 16.50 -2.68 -23.02
CA LEU A 122 17.60 -2.52 -23.97
C LEU A 122 17.55 -3.53 -25.13
N CYS A 123 16.98 -4.72 -24.89
CA CYS A 123 16.97 -5.83 -25.84
C CYS A 123 15.63 -5.99 -26.58
N ASN A 124 14.60 -5.21 -26.23
CA ASN A 124 13.36 -5.07 -27.00
C ASN A 124 13.27 -3.67 -27.60
#